data_AF-A0A974S743-F1
#
_entry.id   AF-A0A974S743-F1
#
_cell.length_a   1.000
_cell.length_b   1.000
_cell.length_c   1.000
_cell.angle_alpha   90.00
_cell.angle_beta   90.00
_cell.angle_gamma   90.00
#
_symmetry.space_group_name_H-M   'P 1'
#
loop_
_entity.id
_entity.type
_entity.pdbx_description
1 polymer ?
#
loop_
_entity_poly.entity_id
_entity_poly.type
_entity_poly.pdbx_seq_one_letter_code
_entity_poly.pdbx_strand_id
1 'polypeptide(L)'
;MHEEGLAEEDKVLIQKSISIIQQEQKVSISMLQRRLRLGYTRAARIIGFLERKRVLGPKYGTGDREILTEFGSVQKEQQEAGTKDLRQKTS
;
A
#
# COMPACT_ATOMS: atom_id res chain seq x y z
N MET A 1 -10.43 13.99 -18.31
CA MET A 1 -10.29 13.99 -16.84
C MET A 1 -8.80 14.05 -16.51
N HIS A 2 -8.25 15.23 -16.26
CA HIS A 2 -6.95 15.32 -15.60
C HIS A 2 -7.22 15.08 -14.11
N GLU A 3 -6.71 13.98 -13.53
CA GLU A 3 -6.65 13.88 -12.06
C GLU A 3 -5.68 14.99 -11.60
N GLU A 4 -6.27 16.11 -11.17
CA GLU A 4 -5.60 17.38 -10.92
C GLU A 4 -4.48 17.27 -9.87
N GLY A 5 -3.28 17.75 -10.23
CA GLY A 5 -2.27 18.21 -9.27
C GLY A 5 -1.12 17.27 -8.92
N LEU A 6 -1.02 16.08 -9.51
CA LEU A 6 0.11 15.16 -9.29
C LEU A 6 1.06 15.16 -10.48
N ALA A 7 2.32 15.49 -10.24
CA ALA A 7 3.37 15.35 -11.24
C ALA A 7 3.56 13.87 -11.61
N GLU A 8 4.02 13.59 -12.83
CA GLU A 8 4.33 12.21 -13.26
C GLU A 8 5.36 11.54 -12.32
N GLU A 9 6.31 12.31 -11.80
CA GLU A 9 7.24 11.86 -10.75
C GLU A 9 6.51 11.36 -9.49
N ASP A 10 5.48 12.08 -9.04
CA ASP A 10 4.73 11.73 -7.83
C ASP A 10 3.93 10.44 -8.05
N LYS A 11 3.43 10.18 -9.27
CA LYS A 11 2.76 8.91 -9.62
C LYS A 11 3.70 7.72 -9.48
N VAL A 12 4.93 7.83 -9.98
CA VAL A 12 5.96 6.79 -9.83
C VAL A 12 6.29 6.56 -8.36
N LEU A 13 6.38 7.64 -7.56
CA LEU A 13 6.63 7.54 -6.12
C LEU A 13 5.45 6.91 -5.35
N ILE A 14 4.22 7.16 -5.76
CA ILE A 14 3.03 6.51 -5.21
C ILE A 14 3.12 4.99 -5.40
N GLN A 15 3.38 4.52 -6.62
CA GLN A 15 3.53 3.08 -6.89
C GLN A 15 4.64 2.45 -6.04
N LYS A 16 5.80 3.09 -5.94
CA LYS A 16 6.90 2.62 -5.08
C LYS A 16 6.52 2.60 -3.60
N SER A 17 5.82 3.63 -3.13
CA SER A 17 5.34 3.72 -1.75
C SER A 17 4.44 2.54 -1.43
N ILE A 18 3.50 2.21 -2.33
CA ILE A 18 2.59 1.08 -2.12
C ILE A 18 3.34 -0.26 -2.05
N SER A 19 4.35 -0.47 -2.89
CA SER A 19 5.20 -1.67 -2.82
C SER A 19 5.90 -1.79 -1.46
N ILE A 20 6.44 -0.68 -0.95
CA ILE A 20 7.11 -0.64 0.36
C ILE A 20 6.12 -0.92 1.48
N ILE A 21 4.92 -0.33 1.43
CA ILE A 21 3.88 -0.49 2.44
C ILE A 21 3.43 -1.96 2.53
N GLN A 22 3.28 -2.63 1.39
CA GLN A 22 2.97 -4.06 1.34
C GLN A 22 4.08 -4.93 1.95
N GLN A 23 5.35 -4.59 1.70
CA GLN A 23 6.47 -5.35 2.23
C GLN A 23 6.63 -5.17 3.75
N GLU A 24 6.42 -3.94 4.24
CA GLU A 24 6.72 -3.56 5.62
C GLU A 24 5.51 -3.67 6.54
N GLN A 25 4.30 -3.79 5.99
CA GLN A 25 3.03 -3.85 6.71
C GLN A 25 2.82 -2.66 7.68
N LYS A 26 3.55 -1.56 7.45
CA LYS A 26 3.43 -0.30 8.19
C LYS A 26 3.73 0.87 7.28
N VAL A 27 3.23 2.04 7.64
CA VAL A 27 3.42 3.26 6.86
C VAL A 27 3.48 4.50 7.74
N SER A 28 4.54 5.29 7.54
CA SER A 28 4.70 6.61 8.13
C SER A 28 5.45 7.55 7.17
N ILE A 29 5.26 8.86 7.38
CA ILE A 29 5.92 9.90 6.57
C ILE A 29 7.43 9.71 6.60
N SER A 30 8.02 9.60 7.79
CA SER A 30 9.46 9.44 7.99
C SER A 30 10.03 8.15 7.37
N MET A 31 9.21 7.10 7.27
CA MET A 31 9.59 5.86 6.59
C MET A 31 9.72 6.07 5.08
N LEU A 32 8.73 6.69 4.44
CA LEU A 32 8.79 7.00 3.01
C LEU A 32 9.91 8.00 2.69
N GLN A 33 10.15 8.99 3.56
CA GLN A 33 11.28 9.91 3.41
C GLN A 33 12.61 9.17 3.32
N ARG A 34 12.85 8.20 4.21
CA ARG A 34 14.11 7.42 4.23
C ARG A 34 14.21 6.46 3.05
N ARG A 35 13.13 5.76 2.72
CA ARG A 35 13.14 4.73 1.66
C ARG A 35 13.22 5.32 0.26
N LEU A 36 12.52 6.42 0.01
CA LEU A 36 12.40 7.03 -1.32
C LEU A 36 13.20 8.33 -1.45
N ARG A 37 13.98 8.69 -0.42
CA ARG A 37 14.81 9.91 -0.38
C ARG A 37 14.03 11.17 -0.75
N LEU A 38 12.85 11.30 -0.18
CA LEU A 38 11.92 12.39 -0.47
C LEU A 38 11.79 13.35 0.71
N GLY A 39 11.51 14.62 0.41
CA GLY A 39 11.24 15.64 1.42
C GLY A 39 9.88 15.44 2.10
N TYR A 40 9.71 16.03 3.28
CA TYR A 40 8.49 15.90 4.10
C TYR A 40 7.21 16.23 3.32
N THR A 41 7.20 17.37 2.61
CA THR A 41 6.03 17.84 1.86
C THR A 41 5.59 16.85 0.78
N ARG A 42 6.55 16.23 0.07
CA ARG A 42 6.25 15.24 -0.97
C ARG A 42 5.73 13.94 -0.34
N ALA A 43 6.33 13.51 0.77
CA ALA A 43 5.88 12.35 1.56
C ALA A 43 4.43 12.51 2.03
N ALA A 44 4.13 13.67 2.61
CA ALA A 44 2.81 14.00 3.13
C ALA A 44 1.75 14.04 2.03
N ARG A 45 2.09 14.59 0.85
CA ARG A 45 1.21 14.57 -0.33
C ARG A 45 0.91 13.15 -0.80
N ILE A 46 1.92 12.30 -0.92
CA ILE A 46 1.75 10.90 -1.34
C ILE A 46 0.85 10.15 -0.34
N ILE A 47 1.13 10.28 0.96
CA ILE A 47 0.31 9.64 2.00
C ILE A 47 -1.12 10.15 1.97
N GLY A 48 -1.33 11.47 1.86
CA GLY A 48 -2.68 12.04 1.78
C GLY A 48 -3.43 11.57 0.52
N PHE A 49 -2.72 11.33 -0.58
CA PHE A 49 -3.33 10.73 -1.77
C PHE A 49 -3.76 9.28 -1.53
N LEU A 50 -2.90 8.46 -0.92
CA LEU A 50 -3.22 7.07 -0.58
C LEU A 50 -4.38 6.98 0.43
N GLU A 51 -4.46 7.91 1.38
CA GLU A 51 -5.58 8.05 2.32
C GLU A 51 -6.89 8.39 1.59
N ARG A 52 -6.88 9.36 0.67
CA ARG A 52 -8.06 9.69 -0.17
C ARG A 52 -8.50 8.53 -1.05
N LYS A 53 -7.57 7.71 -1.52
CA LYS A 53 -7.82 6.50 -2.32
C LYS A 53 -8.22 5.29 -1.46
N ARG A 54 -8.44 5.47 -0.14
CA ARG A 54 -8.77 4.40 0.81
C ARG A 54 -7.75 3.24 0.83
N VAL A 55 -6.49 3.54 0.55
CA VAL A 55 -5.36 2.60 0.72
C VAL A 55 -4.83 2.67 2.14
N LEU A 56 -4.90 3.84 2.77
CA LEU A 56 -4.47 4.09 4.14
C LEU A 56 -5.63 4.57 4.98
N GLY A 57 -5.71 4.07 6.21
CA GLY A 57 -6.64 4.51 7.22
C GLY A 57 -6.16 5.76 7.96
N PRO A 58 -7.02 6.32 8.83
CA PRO A 58 -6.68 7.47 9.64
C PRO A 58 -5.48 7.16 10.54
N LYS A 59 -4.69 8.19 10.85
CA LYS A 59 -3.58 8.06 11.79
C LYS A 59 -4.14 7.96 13.22
N TYR A 60 -3.91 6.85 13.91
CA TYR A 60 -4.20 6.73 15.33
C TYR A 60 -2.98 7.18 16.16
N GLY A 61 -3.08 8.35 16.80
CA GLY A 61 -2.06 8.87 17.73
C GLY A 61 -0.70 9.18 17.09
N THR A 62 0.39 8.86 17.78
CA THR A 62 1.78 9.03 17.33
C THR A 62 2.29 7.88 16.46
N GLY A 63 1.48 6.81 16.28
CA GLY A 63 1.88 5.58 15.61
C GLY A 63 1.85 5.60 14.08
N ASP A 64 2.21 4.45 13.52
CA ASP A 64 2.03 4.14 12.09
C ASP A 64 0.55 4.15 11.71
N ARG A 65 0.26 4.41 10.43
CA ARG A 65 -1.13 4.44 9.93
C ARG A 65 -1.63 3.02 9.66
N GLU A 66 -2.94 2.82 9.81
CA GLU A 66 -3.59 1.58 9.41
C GLU A 66 -3.53 1.42 7.89
N ILE A 67 -3.25 0.19 7.42
CA ILE A 67 -3.23 -0.13 5.99
C ILE A 67 -4.57 -0.80 5.68
N LEU A 68 -5.31 -0.20 4.76
CA LEU A 68 -6.60 -0.75 4.33
C LEU A 68 -6.33 -1.80 3.24
N THR A 69 -6.76 -3.02 3.50
CA THR A 69 -6.56 -4.20 2.64
C THR A 69 -7.28 -4.09 1.29
N GLU A 70 -8.01 -3.00 1.01
CA GLU A 70 -8.63 -2.71 -0.28
C GLU A 70 -7.61 -2.73 -1.45
N PHE A 71 -6.32 -2.57 -1.16
CA PHE A 71 -5.23 -2.75 -2.12
C PHE A 71 -4.79 -4.22 -2.32
N GLY A 72 -4.98 -5.09 -1.33
CA GLY A 72 -4.54 -6.49 -1.33
C GLY A 72 -5.51 -7.46 -2.02
N SER A 73 -6.80 -7.09 -2.13
CA SER A 73 -7.83 -7.94 -2.76
C SER A 73 -7.60 -8.17 -4.24
N VAL A 74 -6.83 -7.31 -4.91
CA VAL A 74 -6.54 -7.43 -6.36
C VAL A 74 -5.49 -8.53 -6.65
N GLN A 75 -4.72 -8.99 -5.65
CA GLN A 75 -3.64 -9.95 -5.87
C GLN A 75 -3.80 -11.30 -5.14
N LYS A 76 -4.73 -11.44 -4.19
CA LYS A 76 -4.94 -12.70 -3.46
C LYS A 76 -5.83 -13.73 -4.15
N GLU A 77 -6.65 -13.35 -5.13
CA GLU A 77 -7.58 -14.30 -5.76
C GLU A 77 -6.90 -15.32 -6.70
N GLN A 78 -5.62 -15.15 -7.04
CA GLN A 78 -4.91 -16.06 -7.95
C GLN A 78 -4.04 -17.13 -7.27
N GLN A 79 -3.95 -17.18 -5.93
CA GLN A 79 -3.09 -18.17 -5.24
C GLN A 79 -3.81 -19.21 -4.37
N GLU A 80 -5.14 -19.13 -4.18
CA GLU A 80 -5.90 -20.08 -3.35
C GLU A 80 -6.73 -21.12 -4.14
N ALA A 81 -6.56 -21.26 -5.46
CA ALA A 81 -7.24 -22.28 -6.26
C ALA A 81 -6.49 -23.63 -6.37
N GLY A 82 -5.35 -23.79 -5.69
CA GLY A 82 -4.32 -24.77 -6.12
C GLY A 82 -3.82 -25.81 -5.11
N THR A 83 -4.43 -26.07 -3.96
CA THR A 83 -4.10 -27.26 -3.14
C THR A 83 -5.27 -27.65 -2.24
N LYS A 84 -6.25 -28.37 -2.79
CA LYS A 84 -7.20 -29.15 -1.99
C LYS A 84 -7.81 -30.31 -2.78
N ASP A 85 -6.97 -31.19 -3.31
CA ASP A 85 -7.40 -32.56 -3.60
C ASP A 85 -6.18 -33.49 -3.58
N LEU A 86 -6.03 -34.25 -2.48
CA LEU A 86 -5.68 -35.68 -2.47
C LEU A 86 -5.45 -36.14 -1.03
N ARG A 87 -6.52 -36.16 -0.24
CA ARG A 87 -6.62 -37.03 0.93
C ARG A 87 -8.03 -37.59 0.95
N GLN A 88 -8.19 -38.78 0.36
CA GLN A 88 -9.02 -39.87 0.87
C GLN A 88 -9.08 -40.99 -0.17
N LYS A 89 -8.30 -42.06 0.07
CA LYS A 89 -8.73 -43.47 -0.05
C LYS A 89 -7.58 -44.39 0.35
N THR A 90 -7.40 -44.51 1.66
CA THR A 90 -7.07 -45.79 2.27
C THR A 90 -8.36 -46.61 2.30
N SER A 91 -8.39 -47.72 1.57
CA SER A 91 -9.01 -49.00 1.95
C SER A 91 -8.77 -50.03 0.87
#